data_AF-A0A2E0ALS4-F1
#
_entry.id   AF-A0A2E0ALS4-F1
#
_cell.length_a   1.000
_cell.length_b   1.000
_cell.length_c   1.000
_cell.angle_alpha   90.00
_cell.angle_beta   90.00
_cell.angle_gamma   90.00
#
_symmetry.space_group_name_H-M   'P 1'
#
loop_
_entity.id
_entity.type
_entity.pdbx_description
1 polymer ?
#
loop_
_entity_poly.entity_id
_entity_poly.type
_entity_poly.pdbx_seq_one_letter_code
_entity_poly.pdbx_strand_id
1 'polypeptide(L)'
;MLIPLRPGELHRLIPAVATGNQFRVSLGSPREILQRVMVAAIGGVITLLISQSQMTSRWGPFWLVVGVVFLLYVLWGPILQAGQRNSTLRRYPAAALFEGEVAEVRTRERVEGSHEQANRRGELERVENRRTWMLLELDDEDGYLGRLAFPMDKKHQSIRPGDVVRCLVLSERKDFSKISALSDAWLPDQRMWIGDYPFLLRPAFEELCQLRLKPKPRRQTRS
;
A
#
# COMPACT_ATOMS: atom_id res chain seq x y z
N MET A 1 -21.79 7.29 5.86
CA MET A 1 -22.19 8.24 4.81
C MET A 1 -21.23 8.16 3.64
N LEU A 2 -21.76 7.94 2.42
CA LEU A 2 -20.98 7.89 1.18
C LEU A 2 -21.16 9.16 0.35
N ILE A 3 -20.05 9.81 -0.02
CA ILE A 3 -20.03 10.99 -0.88
C ILE A 3 -19.33 10.62 -2.20
N PRO A 4 -20.06 10.51 -3.32
CA PRO A 4 -19.44 10.14 -4.60
C PRO A 4 -18.39 11.17 -5.04
N LEU A 5 -17.27 10.67 -5.56
CA LEU A 5 -16.22 11.49 -6.15
C LEU A 5 -16.60 11.93 -7.56
N ARG A 6 -16.13 13.11 -7.95
CA ARG A 6 -16.26 13.62 -9.31
C ARG A 6 -15.35 12.81 -10.25
N PRO A 7 -15.69 12.72 -11.54
CA PRO A 7 -14.81 12.13 -12.54
C PRO A 7 -13.40 12.73 -12.47
N GLY A 8 -12.38 11.88 -12.39
CA GLY A 8 -10.97 12.30 -12.33
C GLY A 8 -10.43 12.62 -10.93
N GLU A 9 -11.25 12.80 -9.89
CA GLU A 9 -10.75 13.04 -8.52
C GLU A 9 -10.01 11.83 -7.96
N LEU A 10 -10.48 10.60 -8.28
CA LEU A 10 -9.80 9.37 -7.91
C LEU A 10 -8.33 9.35 -8.40
N HIS A 11 -8.08 9.86 -9.60
CA HIS A 11 -6.76 9.87 -10.21
C HIS A 11 -5.83 10.92 -9.57
N ARG A 12 -6.39 11.92 -8.89
CA ARG A 12 -5.63 12.88 -8.08
C ARG A 12 -5.32 12.35 -6.69
N LEU A 13 -6.13 11.44 -6.16
CA LEU A 13 -5.94 10.85 -4.83
C LEU A 13 -5.02 9.63 -4.87
N ILE A 14 -5.11 8.81 -5.92
CA ILE A 14 -4.26 7.62 -6.09
C ILE A 14 -3.26 7.89 -7.22
N PRO A 15 -1.96 7.98 -6.90
CA PRO A 15 -0.95 8.39 -7.86
C PRO A 15 -0.66 7.28 -8.88
N ALA A 16 -0.40 7.66 -10.14
CA ALA A 16 -0.06 6.71 -11.20
C ALA A 16 1.31 6.04 -10.98
N VAL A 17 2.23 6.79 -10.37
CA VAL A 17 3.60 6.38 -10.05
C VAL A 17 3.83 6.42 -8.55
N ALA A 18 4.83 5.66 -8.10
CA ALA A 18 5.15 5.53 -6.69
C ALA A 18 5.42 6.88 -6.02
N THR A 19 4.84 7.08 -4.84
CA THR A 19 5.25 8.14 -3.91
C THR A 19 6.41 7.70 -3.03
N GLY A 20 7.08 8.62 -2.33
CA GLY A 20 8.18 8.26 -1.41
C GLY A 20 7.77 7.24 -0.34
N ASN A 21 6.55 7.36 0.19
CA ASN A 21 6.02 6.39 1.16
C ASN A 21 5.78 5.01 0.53
N GLN A 22 5.25 4.97 -0.69
CA GLN A 22 5.02 3.74 -1.43
C GLN A 22 6.33 3.07 -1.85
N PHE A 23 7.33 3.86 -2.25
CA PHE A 23 8.66 3.39 -2.59
C PHE A 23 9.28 2.64 -1.41
N ARG A 24 9.24 3.21 -0.19
CA ARG A 24 9.78 2.55 1.01
C ARG A 24 9.09 1.21 1.30
N VAL A 25 7.78 1.13 1.13
CA VAL A 25 7.02 -0.11 1.34
C VAL A 25 7.35 -1.15 0.26
N SER A 26 7.51 -0.72 -1.00
CA SER A 26 7.83 -1.59 -2.15
C SER A 26 9.31 -1.95 -2.27
N LEU A 27 10.21 -1.19 -1.62
CA LEU A 27 11.62 -1.53 -1.47
C LEU A 27 11.76 -2.81 -0.63
N GLY A 28 10.87 -2.98 0.35
CA GLY A 28 10.65 -4.23 1.06
C GLY A 28 11.74 -4.56 2.08
N SER A 29 11.97 -5.86 2.26
CA SER A 29 12.95 -6.36 3.24
C SER A 29 14.40 -6.26 2.71
N PRO A 30 15.44 -6.25 3.57
CA PRO A 30 16.84 -6.25 3.14
C PRO A 30 17.17 -7.38 2.16
N ARG A 31 16.50 -8.53 2.30
CA ARG A 31 16.62 -9.66 1.37
C ARG A 31 16.11 -9.32 -0.03
N GLU A 32 14.97 -8.65 -0.14
CA GLU A 32 14.42 -8.22 -1.43
C GLU A 32 15.31 -7.16 -2.08
N ILE A 33 15.89 -6.26 -1.29
CA ILE A 33 16.88 -5.29 -1.76
C ILE A 33 18.10 -6.03 -2.32
N LEU A 34 18.66 -6.98 -1.56
CA LEU A 34 19.79 -7.79 -2.00
C LEU A 34 19.46 -8.57 -3.28
N GLN A 35 18.27 -9.17 -3.38
CA GLN A 35 17.82 -9.84 -4.58
C GLN A 35 17.78 -8.90 -5.78
N ARG A 36 17.26 -7.68 -5.62
CA ARG A 36 17.26 -6.67 -6.68
C ARG A 36 18.68 -6.25 -7.07
N VAL A 37 19.58 -6.08 -6.10
CA VAL A 37 21.00 -5.78 -6.36
C VAL A 37 21.66 -6.91 -7.14
N MET A 38 21.42 -8.17 -6.77
CA MET A 38 21.95 -9.32 -7.51
C MET A 38 21.42 -9.37 -8.95
N VAL A 39 20.11 -9.14 -9.15
CA VAL A 39 19.52 -9.07 -10.49
C VAL A 39 20.13 -7.93 -11.30
N ALA A 40 20.30 -6.75 -10.69
CA ALA A 40 20.92 -5.60 -11.34
C ALA A 40 22.38 -5.86 -11.73
N ALA A 41 23.16 -6.46 -10.82
CA ALA A 41 24.57 -6.79 -11.06
C ALA A 41 24.73 -7.85 -12.14
N ILE A 42 24.01 -8.98 -12.04
CA ILE A 42 24.11 -10.07 -13.02
C ILE A 42 23.63 -9.61 -14.39
N GLY A 43 22.43 -9.00 -14.46
CA GLY A 43 21.86 -8.52 -15.73
C GLY A 43 22.72 -7.42 -16.36
N GLY A 44 23.18 -6.46 -15.55
CA GLY A 44 24.05 -5.38 -15.99
C GLY A 44 25.40 -5.88 -16.50
N VAL A 45 26.07 -6.78 -15.77
CA VAL A 45 27.36 -7.34 -16.21
C VAL A 45 27.22 -8.14 -17.50
N ILE A 46 26.23 -9.04 -17.60
CA ILE A 46 26.02 -9.85 -18.81
C ILE A 46 25.79 -8.95 -20.04
N THR A 47 24.93 -7.95 -19.91
CA THR A 47 24.61 -7.04 -21.02
C THR A 47 25.77 -6.12 -21.40
N LEU A 48 26.57 -5.68 -20.43
CA LEU A 48 27.81 -4.95 -20.70
C LEU A 48 28.86 -5.82 -21.40
N LEU A 49 29.01 -7.08 -21.00
CA LEU A 49 29.92 -8.03 -21.69
C LEU A 49 29.48 -8.27 -23.14
N ILE A 50 28.18 -8.43 -23.39
CA ILE A 50 27.62 -8.52 -24.74
C ILE A 50 27.85 -7.22 -25.52
N SER A 51 27.68 -6.06 -24.88
CA SER A 51 27.95 -4.76 -25.50
C SER A 51 29.41 -4.61 -25.90
N GLN A 52 30.36 -5.10 -25.08
CA GLN A 52 31.79 -5.03 -25.40
C GLN A 52 32.15 -5.94 -26.57
N SER A 53 31.61 -7.16 -26.64
CA SER A 53 31.86 -8.07 -27.77
C SER A 53 31.24 -7.59 -29.08
N GLN A 54 30.22 -6.73 -29.00
CA GLN A 54 29.53 -6.13 -30.14
C GLN A 54 29.86 -4.65 -30.36
N MET A 55 31.00 -4.17 -29.85
CA MET A 55 31.34 -2.74 -29.90
C MET A 55 31.46 -2.17 -31.33
N THR A 56 31.90 -2.99 -32.30
CA THR A 56 31.95 -2.65 -33.73
C THR A 56 30.64 -2.91 -34.48
N SER A 57 29.65 -3.53 -33.82
CA SER A 57 28.32 -3.79 -34.38
C SER A 57 27.36 -2.63 -34.10
N ARG A 58 26.39 -2.42 -34.99
CA ARG A 58 25.31 -1.44 -34.80
C ARG A 58 24.48 -1.69 -33.54
N TRP A 59 24.52 -2.91 -33.00
CA TRP A 59 23.78 -3.32 -31.81
C TRP A 59 24.49 -3.04 -30.49
N GLY A 60 25.79 -2.71 -30.50
CA GLY A 60 26.55 -2.39 -29.27
C GLY A 60 25.88 -1.33 -28.39
N PRO A 61 25.52 -0.15 -28.92
CA PRO A 61 24.86 0.90 -28.14
C PRO A 61 23.52 0.47 -27.52
N PHE A 62 22.75 -0.37 -28.22
CA PHE A 62 21.49 -0.91 -27.69
C PHE A 62 21.73 -1.76 -26.43
N TRP A 63 22.70 -2.67 -26.48
CA TRP A 63 23.06 -3.51 -25.33
C TRP A 63 23.61 -2.70 -24.16
N LEU A 64 24.35 -1.63 -24.43
CA LEU A 64 24.82 -0.70 -23.39
C LEU A 64 23.63 -0.07 -22.65
N VAL A 65 22.64 0.47 -23.38
CA VAL A 65 21.44 1.07 -22.79
C VAL A 65 20.68 0.04 -21.96
N VAL A 66 20.49 -1.16 -22.48
CA VAL A 66 19.85 -2.26 -21.74
C VAL A 66 20.62 -2.56 -20.44
N GLY A 67 21.95 -2.57 -20.47
CA GLY A 67 22.76 -2.76 -19.27
C GLY A 67 22.62 -1.66 -18.23
N VAL A 68 22.56 -0.40 -18.65
CA VAL A 68 22.25 0.72 -17.76
C VAL A 68 20.87 0.56 -17.13
N VAL A 69 19.86 0.15 -17.90
CA VAL A 69 18.51 -0.13 -17.36
C VAL A 69 18.55 -1.24 -16.31
N PHE A 70 19.30 -2.32 -16.52
CA PHE A 70 19.46 -3.37 -15.51
C PHE A 70 20.17 -2.88 -14.26
N LEU A 71 21.24 -2.10 -14.38
CA LEU A 71 21.95 -1.54 -13.23
C LEU A 71 21.04 -0.63 -12.39
N LEU A 72 20.10 0.07 -13.03
CA LEU A 72 19.11 0.92 -12.36
C LEU A 72 17.89 0.14 -11.82
N TYR A 73 17.83 -1.19 -11.94
CA TYR A 73 16.69 -2.00 -11.49
C TYR A 73 16.33 -1.82 -10.02
N VAL A 74 17.32 -1.57 -9.17
CA VAL A 74 17.10 -1.27 -7.75
C VAL A 74 16.23 -0.03 -7.56
N LEU A 75 16.32 0.95 -8.48
CA LEU A 75 15.55 2.20 -8.42
C LEU A 75 14.18 2.06 -9.08
N TRP A 76 14.09 1.55 -10.31
CA TRP A 76 12.81 1.52 -11.03
C TRP A 76 11.92 0.33 -10.65
N GLY A 77 12.51 -0.78 -10.16
CA GLY A 77 11.77 -1.98 -9.78
C GLY A 77 10.69 -1.72 -8.71
N PRO A 78 11.02 -1.07 -7.57
CA PRO A 78 10.03 -0.70 -6.56
C PRO A 78 8.98 0.29 -7.09
N ILE A 79 9.39 1.21 -7.98
CA ILE A 79 8.48 2.21 -8.57
C ILE A 79 7.39 1.51 -9.40
N LEU A 80 7.79 0.56 -10.26
CA LEU A 80 6.84 -0.22 -11.05
C LEU A 80 5.93 -1.08 -10.18
N GLN A 81 6.47 -1.73 -9.15
CA GLN A 81 5.67 -2.56 -8.25
C GLN A 81 4.61 -1.73 -7.49
N ALA A 82 4.98 -0.54 -7.03
CA ALA A 82 4.04 0.41 -6.43
C ALA A 82 2.99 0.89 -7.43
N GLY A 83 3.40 1.23 -8.67
CA GLY A 83 2.47 1.60 -9.74
C GLY A 83 1.47 0.50 -10.08
N GLN A 84 1.92 -0.76 -10.14
CA GLN A 84 1.05 -1.92 -10.34
C GLN A 84 0.02 -2.05 -9.22
N ARG A 85 0.43 -1.89 -7.95
CA ARG A 85 -0.49 -1.86 -6.81
C ARG A 85 -1.49 -0.71 -6.94
N ASN A 86 -1.06 0.50 -7.25
CA ASN A 86 -1.97 1.65 -7.42
C ASN A 86 -2.98 1.41 -8.55
N SER A 87 -2.57 0.74 -9.62
CA SER A 87 -3.46 0.42 -10.76
C SER A 87 -4.63 -0.49 -10.38
N THR A 88 -4.50 -1.32 -9.33
CA THR A 88 -5.60 -2.21 -8.91
C THR A 88 -6.80 -1.45 -8.37
N LEU A 89 -6.57 -0.28 -7.75
CA LEU A 89 -7.63 0.61 -7.28
C LEU A 89 -8.01 1.67 -8.33
N ARG A 90 -7.07 2.14 -9.14
CA ARG A 90 -7.37 3.14 -10.20
C ARG A 90 -8.26 2.63 -11.32
N ARG A 91 -8.38 1.31 -11.50
CA ARG A 91 -9.22 0.71 -12.55
C ARG A 91 -10.72 0.81 -12.29
N TYR A 92 -11.14 1.09 -11.05
CA TYR A 92 -12.56 1.12 -10.72
C TYR A 92 -13.23 2.38 -11.30
N PRO A 93 -14.43 2.24 -11.91
CA PRO A 93 -15.12 3.34 -12.55
C PRO A 93 -15.80 4.30 -11.56
N ALA A 94 -16.16 3.82 -10.36
CA ALA A 94 -16.81 4.61 -9.33
C ALA A 94 -16.02 4.57 -8.02
N ALA A 95 -15.89 5.73 -7.39
CA ALA A 95 -15.29 5.87 -6.07
C ALA A 95 -16.04 6.91 -5.24
N ALA A 96 -16.15 6.68 -3.94
CA ALA A 96 -16.80 7.56 -2.99
C ALA A 96 -15.90 7.76 -1.77
N LEU A 97 -15.97 8.96 -1.20
CA LEU A 97 -15.46 9.23 0.12
C LEU A 97 -16.43 8.65 1.14
N PHE A 98 -15.91 7.85 2.05
CA PHE A 98 -16.66 7.26 3.14
C PHE A 98 -16.28 7.92 4.46
N GLU A 99 -17.29 8.27 5.25
CA GLU A 99 -17.17 8.55 6.67
C GLU A 99 -18.10 7.61 7.43
N GLY A 100 -17.55 6.89 8.40
CA GLY A 100 -18.28 6.00 9.29
C GLY A 100 -17.49 5.76 10.57
N GLU A 101 -17.80 4.67 11.25
CA GLU A 101 -17.20 4.31 12.53
C GLU A 101 -16.63 2.89 12.50
N VAL A 102 -15.64 2.63 13.35
CA VAL A 102 -15.13 1.27 13.57
C VAL A 102 -16.17 0.50 14.36
N ALA A 103 -16.82 -0.48 13.75
CA ALA A 103 -17.84 -1.31 14.39
C ALA A 103 -17.20 -2.33 15.35
N GLU A 104 -16.14 -2.98 14.88
CA GLU A 104 -15.44 -4.00 15.65
C GLU A 104 -13.94 -4.00 15.34
N VAL A 105 -13.14 -4.28 16.38
CA VAL A 105 -11.69 -4.45 16.29
C VAL A 105 -11.34 -5.90 16.67
N ARG A 106 -10.76 -6.64 15.73
CA ARG A 106 -10.24 -8.00 15.98
C ARG A 106 -8.74 -8.05 15.71
N THR A 107 -8.03 -8.93 16.40
CA THR A 107 -6.63 -9.24 16.12
C THR A 107 -6.49 -10.72 15.77
N ARG A 108 -5.62 -11.02 14.80
CA ARG A 108 -5.33 -12.38 14.38
C ARG A 108 -3.84 -12.53 14.10
N GLU A 109 -3.23 -13.58 14.61
CA GLU A 109 -1.88 -13.93 14.20
C GLU A 109 -1.89 -14.59 12.83
N ARG A 110 -1.03 -14.10 11.94
CA ARG A 110 -0.81 -14.67 10.61
C ARG A 110 0.66 -14.99 10.45
N VAL A 111 0.95 -16.19 9.95
CA VAL A 111 2.29 -16.58 9.53
C VAL A 111 2.58 -15.87 8.21
N GLU A 112 3.45 -14.86 8.22
CA GLU A 112 3.84 -14.10 7.02
C GLU A 112 4.96 -14.80 6.24
N GLY A 113 5.71 -15.68 6.90
CA GLY A 113 6.77 -16.48 6.28
C GLY A 113 7.25 -17.60 7.19
N SER A 114 7.79 -18.64 6.57
CA SER A 114 8.42 -19.76 7.25
C SER A 114 9.82 -19.92 6.69
N HIS A 115 10.83 -19.90 7.55
CA HIS A 115 12.23 -20.08 7.15
C HIS A 115 12.81 -21.28 7.86
N GLU A 116 13.52 -22.13 7.14
CA GLU A 116 14.34 -23.18 7.73
C GLU A 116 15.72 -22.58 8.01
N GLN A 117 16.10 -22.52 9.29
CA GLN A 117 17.41 -22.05 9.72
C GLN A 117 18.11 -23.19 10.46
N ALA A 118 19.35 -23.47 10.07
CA ALA A 118 20.17 -24.45 10.80
C ALA A 118 20.54 -23.88 12.18
N ASN A 119 20.20 -24.59 13.25
CA ASN A 119 20.62 -24.25 14.60
C ASN A 119 22.15 -24.44 14.75
N ARG A 120 22.74 -24.02 15.87
CA ARG A 120 24.20 -24.16 16.12
C ARG A 120 24.70 -25.61 16.09
N ARG A 121 23.80 -26.60 16.04
CA ARG A 121 24.07 -28.04 15.96
C ARG A 121 23.84 -28.61 14.55
N GLY A 122 23.47 -27.78 13.57
CA GLY A 122 23.27 -28.17 12.17
C GLY A 122 21.88 -28.73 11.86
N GLU A 123 20.93 -28.69 12.80
CA GLU A 123 19.56 -29.16 12.58
C GLU A 123 18.72 -28.03 11.99
N LEU A 124 17.93 -28.34 10.97
CA LEU A 124 17.02 -27.38 10.34
C LEU A 124 15.81 -27.13 11.26
N GLU A 125 15.76 -25.95 11.87
CA GLU A 125 14.59 -25.48 12.62
C GLU A 125 13.75 -24.54 11.76
N ARG A 126 12.45 -24.82 11.69
CA ARG A 126 11.48 -23.99 10.98
C ARG A 126 11.08 -22.79 11.85
N VAL A 127 11.70 -21.64 11.62
CA VAL A 127 11.36 -20.37 12.26
C VAL A 127 10.19 -19.72 11.50
N GLU A 128 9.02 -19.72 12.12
CA GLU A 128 7.83 -19.03 11.60
C GLU A 128 7.85 -17.55 12.00
N ASN A 129 7.86 -16.65 11.02
CA ASN A 129 7.68 -15.23 11.28
C ASN A 129 6.18 -14.95 11.42
N ARG A 130 5.71 -14.91 12.68
CA ARG A 130 4.33 -14.59 13.03
C ARG A 130 4.19 -13.08 13.20
N ARG A 131 3.24 -12.50 12.47
CA ARG A 131 2.86 -11.10 12.64
C ARG A 131 1.42 -11.01 13.07
N THR A 132 1.14 -10.17 14.06
CA THR A 132 -0.22 -9.86 14.47
C THR A 132 -0.84 -8.92 13.44
N TRP A 133 -1.97 -9.30 12.90
CA TRP A 133 -2.79 -8.49 12.01
C TRP A 133 -4.01 -7.96 12.78
N MET A 134 -4.38 -6.72 12.52
CA MET A 134 -5.60 -6.11 13.01
C MET A 134 -6.64 -6.12 11.89
N LEU A 135 -7.86 -6.50 12.23
CA LEU A 135 -9.02 -6.54 11.36
C LEU A 135 -10.06 -5.58 11.92
N LEU A 136 -10.38 -4.56 11.16
CA LEU A 136 -11.42 -3.59 11.50
C LEU A 136 -12.62 -3.82 10.62
N GLU A 137 -13.79 -3.92 11.24
CA GLU A 137 -15.07 -3.87 10.54
C GLU A 137 -15.57 -2.43 10.57
N LEU A 138 -15.94 -1.92 9.40
CA LEU A 138 -16.37 -0.54 9.23
C LEU A 138 -17.86 -0.54 8.95
N ASP A 139 -18.56 0.37 9.63
CA ASP A 139 -20.00 0.52 9.53
C ASP A 139 -20.35 2.01 9.43
N ASP A 140 -21.52 2.30 8.86
CA ASP A 140 -22.10 3.64 8.89
C ASP A 140 -23.60 3.60 9.17
N GLU A 141 -24.26 4.75 9.03
CA GLU A 141 -25.70 4.87 9.27
C GLU A 141 -26.56 4.01 8.32
N ASP A 142 -26.03 3.67 7.13
CA ASP A 142 -26.70 2.84 6.12
C ASP A 142 -26.40 1.34 6.31
N GLY A 143 -25.47 1.00 7.20
CA GLY A 143 -25.10 -0.35 7.58
C GLY A 143 -23.73 -0.81 7.07
N TYR A 144 -23.48 -2.12 7.20
CA TYR A 144 -22.13 -2.69 7.08
C TYR A 144 -21.46 -2.36 5.74
N LEU A 145 -20.27 -1.79 5.82
CA LEU A 145 -19.51 -1.38 4.64
C LEU A 145 -18.51 -2.45 4.19
N GLY A 146 -17.70 -2.93 5.13
CA GLY A 146 -16.57 -3.80 4.79
C GLY A 146 -15.55 -3.97 5.89
N ARG A 147 -14.42 -4.57 5.53
CA ARG A 147 -13.32 -4.89 6.44
C ARG A 147 -11.99 -4.33 5.93
N LEU A 148 -11.22 -3.74 6.84
CA LEU A 148 -9.80 -3.45 6.63
C LEU A 148 -8.94 -4.41 7.44
N ALA A 149 -7.90 -4.96 6.81
CA ALA A 149 -6.93 -5.82 7.46
C ALA A 149 -5.53 -5.26 7.23
N PHE A 150 -4.77 -5.05 8.30
CA PHE A 150 -3.43 -4.49 8.22
C PHE A 150 -2.52 -5.01 9.33
N PRO A 151 -1.20 -5.00 9.13
CA PRO A 151 -0.27 -5.41 10.17
C PRO A 151 -0.35 -4.47 11.38
N MET A 152 -0.44 -5.06 12.58
CA MET A 152 -0.51 -4.33 13.83
C MET A 152 0.85 -3.70 14.17
N ASP A 153 0.80 -2.49 14.73
CA ASP A 153 1.93 -1.73 15.22
C ASP A 153 1.53 -1.13 16.58
N LYS A 154 2.49 -0.72 17.41
CA LYS A 154 2.23 -0.19 18.77
C LYS A 154 1.25 0.98 18.75
N LYS A 155 1.37 1.85 17.75
CA LYS A 155 0.46 2.99 17.56
C LYS A 155 -1.00 2.59 17.30
N HIS A 156 -1.25 1.39 16.78
CA HIS A 156 -2.62 0.92 16.47
C HIS A 156 -3.37 0.39 17.70
N GLN A 157 -2.70 0.23 18.85
CA GLN A 157 -3.35 -0.25 20.08
C GLN A 157 -4.40 0.71 20.64
N SER A 158 -4.35 1.99 20.26
CA SER A 158 -5.33 2.99 20.70
C SER A 158 -6.65 2.96 19.93
N ILE A 159 -6.76 2.15 18.88
CA ILE A 159 -7.97 2.05 18.05
C ILE A 159 -9.06 1.30 18.83
N ARG A 160 -10.26 1.88 18.88
CA ARG A 160 -11.41 1.35 19.60
C ARG A 160 -12.65 1.35 18.71
N PRO A 161 -13.63 0.45 18.99
CA PRO A 161 -14.96 0.58 18.40
C PRO A 161 -15.56 1.96 18.69
N GLY A 162 -16.23 2.55 17.69
CA GLY A 162 -16.77 3.91 17.71
C GLY A 162 -15.80 5.00 17.24
N ASP A 163 -14.53 4.66 16.94
CA ASP A 163 -13.61 5.62 16.34
C ASP A 163 -14.08 6.01 14.94
N VAL A 164 -14.07 7.31 14.63
CA VAL A 164 -14.40 7.80 13.30
C VAL A 164 -13.33 7.36 12.31
N VAL A 165 -13.74 6.87 11.15
CA VAL A 165 -12.85 6.40 10.09
C VAL A 165 -13.26 6.98 8.75
N ARG A 166 -12.27 7.41 7.99
CA ARG A 166 -12.45 8.00 6.66
C ARG A 166 -11.61 7.28 5.64
N CYS A 167 -12.20 6.82 4.55
CA CYS A 167 -11.47 6.12 3.48
C CYS A 167 -12.13 6.32 2.11
N LEU A 168 -11.50 5.78 1.06
CA LEU A 168 -12.15 5.64 -0.23
C LEU A 168 -12.76 4.26 -0.38
N VAL A 169 -14.02 4.28 -0.82
CA VAL A 169 -14.78 3.11 -1.24
C VAL A 169 -14.79 3.07 -2.75
N LEU A 170 -14.47 1.92 -3.32
CA LEU A 170 -14.42 1.71 -4.75
C LEU A 170 -15.43 0.65 -5.17
N SER A 171 -16.11 0.90 -6.29
CA SER A 171 -17.12 0.00 -6.84
C SER A 171 -17.08 -0.02 -8.37
N GLU A 172 -17.48 -1.16 -8.93
CA GLU A 172 -17.79 -1.29 -10.36
C GLU A 172 -19.11 -0.59 -10.73
N ARG A 173 -19.98 -0.34 -9.74
CA ARG A 173 -21.30 0.27 -9.93
C ARG A 173 -21.34 1.68 -9.35
N LYS A 174 -22.02 2.60 -10.04
CA LYS A 174 -22.14 4.02 -9.62
C LYS A 174 -23.06 4.23 -8.42
N ASP A 175 -23.93 3.26 -8.15
CA ASP A 175 -24.87 3.27 -7.03
C ASP A 175 -24.25 2.75 -5.72
N PHE A 176 -23.01 2.25 -5.77
CA PHE A 176 -22.31 1.64 -4.62
C PHE A 176 -23.10 0.48 -3.98
N SER A 177 -24.02 -0.16 -4.70
CA SER A 177 -24.83 -1.27 -4.18
C SER A 177 -23.97 -2.46 -3.73
N LYS A 178 -22.77 -2.57 -4.30
CA LYS A 178 -21.76 -3.55 -3.93
C LYS A 178 -20.40 -2.89 -3.87
N ILE A 179 -19.80 -2.91 -2.69
CA ILE A 179 -18.45 -2.40 -2.47
C ILE A 179 -17.45 -3.44 -2.94
N SER A 180 -16.52 -3.03 -3.80
CA SER A 180 -15.53 -3.92 -4.42
C SER A 180 -14.19 -3.86 -3.72
N ALA A 181 -13.77 -2.66 -3.30
CA ALA A 181 -12.52 -2.47 -2.58
C ALA A 181 -12.58 -1.24 -1.66
N LEU A 182 -11.72 -1.27 -0.65
CA LEU A 182 -11.44 -0.15 0.25
C LEU A 182 -9.97 0.24 0.10
N SER A 183 -9.67 1.54 0.17
CA SER A 183 -8.29 2.04 0.26
C SER A 183 -7.74 1.94 1.69
N ASP A 184 -6.54 2.49 1.92
CA ASP A 184 -6.13 2.87 3.27
C ASP A 184 -7.08 3.91 3.87
N ALA A 185 -7.15 3.94 5.20
CA ALA A 185 -8.09 4.76 5.94
C ALA A 185 -7.38 5.70 6.91
N TRP A 186 -8.02 6.83 7.17
CA TRP A 186 -7.60 7.88 8.07
C TRP A 186 -8.49 7.92 9.29
N LEU A 187 -7.88 7.86 10.47
CA LEU A 187 -8.54 8.08 11.75
C LEU A 187 -8.24 9.51 12.21
N PRO A 188 -9.19 10.46 12.09
CA PRO A 188 -8.95 11.87 12.36
C PRO A 188 -8.66 12.18 13.83
N ASP A 189 -9.26 11.44 14.77
CA ASP A 189 -9.11 11.70 16.21
C ASP A 189 -7.69 11.37 16.69
N GLN A 190 -7.16 10.24 16.25
CA GLN A 190 -5.80 9.78 16.55
C GLN A 190 -4.75 10.34 15.58
N ARG A 191 -5.17 11.06 14.53
CA ARG A 191 -4.32 11.54 13.42
C ARG A 191 -3.41 10.45 12.86
N MET A 192 -3.99 9.28 12.55
CA MET A 192 -3.23 8.15 12.02
C MET A 192 -3.85 7.50 10.79
N TRP A 193 -2.95 7.02 9.93
CA TRP A 193 -3.28 6.24 8.74
C TRP A 193 -3.15 4.75 9.03
N ILE A 194 -4.16 3.99 8.64
CA ILE A 194 -4.24 2.53 8.75
C ILE A 194 -4.47 1.90 7.38
N GLY A 195 -3.95 0.70 7.18
CA GLY A 195 -4.00 0.01 5.89
C GLY A 195 -2.75 -0.84 5.67
N ASP A 196 -2.86 -1.82 4.79
CA ASP A 196 -1.75 -2.69 4.40
C ASP A 196 -0.76 -1.96 3.47
N TYR A 197 -1.24 -1.02 2.67
CA TYR A 197 -0.47 -0.25 1.71
C TYR A 197 -1.00 1.19 1.58
N PRO A 198 -0.13 2.21 1.53
CA PRO A 198 -0.55 3.61 1.45
C PRO A 198 -0.95 3.98 0.02
N PHE A 199 -2.19 3.69 -0.38
CA PHE A 199 -2.70 4.01 -1.72
C PHE A 199 -2.92 5.51 -1.90
N LEU A 200 -3.41 6.18 -0.86
CA LEU A 200 -3.82 7.58 -0.92
C LEU A 200 -2.64 8.55 -0.76
N LEU A 201 -2.68 9.62 -1.55
CA LEU A 201 -1.91 10.84 -1.30
C LEU A 201 -2.50 11.54 -0.06
N ARG A 202 -1.92 11.22 1.09
CA ARG A 202 -2.41 11.64 2.41
C ARG A 202 -2.77 13.12 2.52
N PRO A 203 -1.92 14.08 2.09
CA PRO A 203 -2.26 15.50 2.21
C PRO A 203 -3.49 15.87 1.36
N ALA A 204 -3.57 15.38 0.13
CA ALA A 204 -4.68 15.65 -0.77
C ALA A 204 -5.99 15.03 -0.27
N PHE A 205 -5.92 13.85 0.33
CA PHE A 205 -7.10 13.20 0.92
C PHE A 205 -7.58 13.91 2.19
N GLU A 206 -6.66 14.28 3.08
CA GLU A 206 -6.99 15.03 4.31
C GLU A 206 -7.63 16.38 3.97
N GLU A 207 -7.10 17.10 2.98
CA GLU A 207 -7.68 18.34 2.46
C GLU A 207 -9.09 18.10 1.89
N LEU A 208 -9.27 17.06 1.07
CA LEU A 208 -10.58 16.71 0.52
C LEU A 208 -11.60 16.39 1.63
N CYS A 209 -11.16 15.70 2.69
CA CYS A 209 -12.00 15.43 3.85
C CYS A 209 -12.41 16.73 4.54
N GLN A 210 -11.50 17.67 4.76
CA GLN A 210 -11.81 18.95 5.40
C GLN A 210 -12.80 19.79 4.58
N LEU A 211 -12.70 19.74 3.25
CA LEU A 211 -13.57 20.49 2.35
C LEU A 211 -15.00 19.92 2.26
N ARG A 212 -15.15 18.59 2.33
CA ARG A 212 -16.43 17.91 2.08
C ARG A 212 -17.12 17.38 3.33
N LEU A 213 -16.37 17.07 4.37
CA LEU A 213 -16.89 16.54 5.63
C LEU A 213 -16.85 17.66 6.66
N LYS A 214 -18.02 18.04 7.18
CA LYS A 214 -18.09 19.06 8.24
C LYS A 214 -17.24 18.60 9.44
N PRO A 215 -16.43 19.47 10.05
CA PRO A 215 -15.76 19.12 11.29
C PRO A 215 -16.83 18.86 12.36
N LYS A 216 -16.95 17.61 12.83
CA LYS A 216 -17.75 17.28 14.01
C LYS A 216 -17.09 18.03 15.18
N PRO A 217 -17.81 18.89 15.92
CA PRO A 217 -17.21 19.63 17.02
C PRO A 217 -16.64 18.62 18.02
N ARG A 218 -15.34 18.77 18.34
CA ARG A 218 -14.65 17.97 19.36
C ARG A 218 -15.54 17.94 20.59
N ARG A 219 -16.01 16.75 21.00
CA ARG A 219 -16.61 16.53 22.32
C ARG A 219 -15.56 16.99 23.33
N GLN A 220 -15.75 18.18 23.90
CA GLN A 220 -15.02 18.60 25.09
C GLN A 220 -15.39 17.59 26.17
N THR A 221 -14.46 16.69 26.48
CA THR A 221 -14.47 15.95 27.72
C THR A 221 -14.45 16.98 28.84
N ARG A 222 -15.63 17.24 29.42
CA ARG A 222 -15.74 17.93 30.71
C ARG A 222 -15.06 17.04 31.74
N SER A 223 -13.89 17.46 32.20
CA SER A 223 -13.30 17.06 33.48
C SER A 223 -14.02 17.76 34.61
#